data_AF-A0A2R4S995-F1
#
_entry.id   AF-A0A2R4S995-F1
#
_cell.length_a   1.000
_cell.length_b   1.000
_cell.length_c   1.000
_cell.angle_alpha   90.00
_cell.angle_beta   90.00
_cell.angle_gamma   90.00
#
_symmetry.space_group_name_H-M   'P 1'
#
loop_
_entity.id
_entity.type
_entity.pdbx_description
1 polymer ?
#
loop_
_entity_poly.entity_id
_entity_poly.type
_entity_poly.pdbx_seq_one_letter_code
_entity_poly.pdbx_strand_id
1 'polypeptide(L)'
;TGDKIETAINIGIAANLIDNYAEQFIYTEENQVDKNELMKKLDEDILKIEKALNLPHFNFEEYEKQQSGELKDIKKNKKNKKNNIKERWRIPFLKMFKKKENQLSIDREIYKKMNHSTNHVLIVDGTVIDTFLEEEFEMKFFY
;
A
#
# COMPACT_ATOMS: atom_id res chain seq x y z
N THR A 1 22.83 1.12 1.50
CA THR A 1 24.31 1.13 1.59
C THR A 1 24.69 1.48 3.00
N GLY A 2 25.83 1.03 3.54
CA GLY A 2 26.32 1.50 4.86
C GLY A 2 26.96 2.90 4.81
N ASP A 3 26.60 3.69 3.81
CA ASP A 3 27.22 4.97 3.46
C ASP A 3 26.13 6.03 3.38
N LYS A 4 26.50 7.30 3.47
CA LYS A 4 25.53 8.41 3.57
C LYS A 4 24.53 8.43 2.41
N ILE A 5 23.33 8.93 2.66
CA ILE A 5 22.24 8.97 1.69
C ILE A 5 22.61 9.78 0.44
N GLU A 6 23.40 10.85 0.59
CA GLU A 6 23.90 11.67 -0.52
C GLU A 6 24.81 10.86 -1.45
N THR A 7 25.61 9.95 -0.90
CA THR A 7 26.44 9.05 -1.71
C THR A 7 25.57 8.08 -2.50
N ALA A 8 24.53 7.51 -1.88
CA ALA A 8 23.58 6.64 -2.56
C ALA A 8 22.85 7.36 -3.71
N ILE A 9 22.44 8.61 -3.49
CA ILE A 9 21.82 9.46 -4.51
C ILE A 9 22.80 9.71 -5.67
N ASN A 10 24.03 10.11 -5.36
CA ASN A 10 25.05 10.37 -6.39
C ASN A 10 25.37 9.13 -7.23
N ILE A 11 25.44 7.96 -6.60
CA ILE A 11 25.60 6.68 -7.32
C ILE A 11 24.38 6.41 -8.19
N GLY A 12 23.16 6.62 -7.67
CA GLY A 12 21.92 6.44 -8.41
C GLY A 12 21.82 7.32 -9.66
N ILE A 13 22.23 8.59 -9.54
CA ILE A 13 22.31 9.53 -10.67
C ILE A 13 23.37 9.08 -11.67
N ALA A 14 24.59 8.77 -11.20
CA ALA A 14 25.69 8.34 -12.06
C ALA A 14 25.38 7.03 -12.83
N ALA A 15 24.58 6.15 -12.22
CA ALA A 15 24.11 4.91 -12.82
C ALA A 15 22.86 5.07 -13.71
N ASN A 16 22.36 6.29 -13.91
CA ASN A 16 21.09 6.59 -14.60
C ASN A 16 19.87 5.87 -14.01
N LEU A 17 19.91 5.54 -12.72
CA LEU A 17 18.77 4.98 -11.98
C LEU A 17 17.86 6.09 -11.44
N ILE A 18 18.43 7.27 -11.18
CA ILE A 18 17.73 8.46 -10.71
C ILE A 18 17.93 9.56 -11.75
N ASP A 19 16.83 10.11 -12.24
CA ASP A 19 16.86 11.31 -13.08
C ASP A 19 17.02 12.55 -12.20
N ASN A 20 17.80 13.53 -12.68
CA ASN A 20 17.99 14.82 -12.01
C ASN A 20 16.67 15.60 -11.85
N TYR A 21 15.68 15.31 -12.69
CA TYR A 21 14.34 15.92 -12.62
C TYR A 21 13.31 15.05 -11.91
N ALA A 22 13.72 13.90 -11.34
CA ALA A 22 12.81 13.05 -10.61
C ALA A 22 12.39 13.68 -9.28
N GLU A 23 11.11 13.57 -8.93
CA GLU A 23 10.64 13.89 -7.60
C GLU A 23 11.11 12.80 -6.63
N GLN A 24 11.76 13.21 -5.53
CA GLN A 24 12.37 12.31 -4.57
C GLN A 24 11.57 12.28 -3.27
N PHE A 25 11.16 11.09 -2.86
CA PHE A 25 10.55 10.80 -1.56
C PHE A 25 11.62 10.18 -0.66
N ILE A 26 12.08 10.93 0.34
CA ILE A 26 13.25 10.56 1.13
C ILE A 26 12.84 10.23 2.56
N TYR A 27 13.21 9.06 3.06
CA TYR A 27 12.97 8.62 4.43
C TYR A 27 14.31 8.27 5.10
N THR A 28 14.67 9.02 6.14
CA THR A 28 15.91 8.88 6.91
C THR A 28 15.64 8.51 8.36
N GLU A 29 16.67 8.08 9.09
CA GLU A 29 16.59 7.78 10.53
C GLU A 29 15.92 8.91 11.34
N GLU A 30 16.12 10.17 10.97
CA GLU A 30 15.48 11.33 11.61
C GLU A 30 13.95 11.29 11.55
N ASN A 31 13.38 10.61 10.55
CA ASN A 31 11.93 10.42 10.42
C ASN A 31 11.38 9.35 11.39
N GLN A 32 12.20 8.53 12.03
CA GLN A 32 11.74 7.50 12.98
C GLN A 32 11.46 8.03 14.39
N VAL A 33 11.82 9.29 14.67
CA VAL A 33 11.71 9.85 16.03
C VAL A 33 10.26 9.81 16.55
N ASP A 34 9.27 10.00 15.66
CA ASP A 34 7.85 9.82 15.96
C ASP A 34 7.16 8.99 14.86
N LYS A 35 6.68 7.79 15.22
CA LYS A 35 5.94 6.90 14.33
C LYS A 35 4.70 7.57 13.74
N ASN A 36 4.01 8.43 14.48
CA ASN A 36 2.82 9.11 13.98
C ASN A 36 3.18 10.14 12.90
N GLU A 37 4.29 10.85 13.08
CA GLU A 37 4.81 11.79 12.09
C GLU A 37 5.26 11.05 10.83
N LEU A 38 5.93 9.90 10.98
CA LEU A 38 6.31 9.02 9.87
C LEU A 38 5.09 8.54 9.08
N MET A 39 4.04 8.09 9.77
CA MET A 39 2.79 7.63 9.14
C MET A 39 2.10 8.75 8.39
N LYS A 40 2.03 9.93 9.00
CA LYS A 40 1.43 11.12 8.38
C LYS A 40 2.18 11.52 7.11
N LYS A 41 3.51 11.50 7.16
CA LYS A 41 4.35 11.77 5.99
C LYS A 41 4.11 10.74 4.87
N LEU A 42 4.02 9.46 5.22
CA LEU A 42 3.69 8.39 4.27
C LEU A 42 2.33 8.64 3.61
N ASP A 43 1.31 9.02 4.37
CA ASP A 43 -0.02 9.38 3.83
C ASP A 43 0.03 10.59 2.90
N GLU A 44 0.78 11.63 3.27
CA GLU A 44 0.95 12.81 2.43
C GLU A 44 1.65 12.49 1.10
N ASP A 45 2.65 11.61 1.13
CA ASP A 45 3.39 11.19 -0.06
C ASP A 45 2.55 10.26 -0.96
N ILE A 46 1.75 9.36 -0.38
CA ILE A 46 0.75 8.57 -1.11
C ILE A 46 -0.25 9.50 -1.82
N LEU A 47 -0.75 10.54 -1.13
CA LEU A 47 -1.67 11.51 -1.73
C LEU A 47 -1.03 12.33 -2.86
N LYS A 48 0.27 12.64 -2.77
CA LYS A 48 1.00 13.33 -3.84
C LYS A 48 1.12 12.42 -5.06
N ILE A 49 1.52 11.16 -4.88
CA ILE A 49 1.70 10.24 -6.00
C ILE A 49 0.36 9.89 -6.65
N GLU A 50 -0.71 9.72 -5.87
CA GLU A 50 -2.06 9.50 -6.42
C GLU A 50 -2.50 10.67 -7.30
N LYS A 51 -2.26 11.91 -6.86
CA LYS A 51 -2.57 13.10 -7.67
C LYS A 51 -1.70 13.19 -8.92
N ALA A 52 -0.40 12.93 -8.80
CA ALA A 52 0.53 12.97 -9.92
C ALA A 52 0.18 11.92 -10.98
N LEU A 53 -0.24 10.74 -10.55
CA LEU A 53 -0.64 9.62 -11.41
C LEU A 53 -2.13 9.65 -11.80
N ASN A 54 -2.89 10.65 -11.35
CA ASN A 54 -4.34 10.75 -11.53
C ASN A 54 -5.10 9.47 -11.13
N LEU A 55 -4.68 8.87 -10.01
CA LEU A 55 -5.29 7.68 -9.42
C LEU A 55 -6.40 8.08 -8.43
N PRO A 56 -7.46 7.27 -8.32
CA PRO A 56 -8.44 7.47 -7.26
C PRO A 56 -7.81 7.21 -5.89
N HIS A 57 -8.12 8.07 -4.92
CA HIS A 57 -7.60 7.91 -3.56
C HIS A 57 -8.06 6.60 -2.93
N PHE A 58 -7.12 5.83 -2.39
CA PHE A 58 -7.42 4.57 -1.70
C PHE A 58 -7.71 4.79 -0.20
N ASN A 59 -8.85 4.29 0.25
CA ASN A 59 -9.25 4.38 1.66
C ASN A 59 -8.82 3.12 2.43
N PHE A 60 -7.66 3.21 3.08
CA PHE A 60 -7.11 2.14 3.92
C PHE A 60 -8.02 1.77 5.10
N GLU A 61 -8.67 2.74 5.73
CA GLU A 61 -9.55 2.48 6.89
C GLU A 61 -10.78 1.66 6.51
N GLU A 62 -11.35 1.92 5.34
CA GLU A 62 -12.48 1.16 4.83
C GLU A 62 -12.05 -0.28 4.49
N TYR A 63 -10.87 -0.44 3.90
CA TYR A 63 -10.31 -1.73 3.56
C TYR A 63 -10.07 -2.62 4.79
N GLU A 64 -9.47 -2.07 5.85
CA GLU A 64 -9.26 -2.80 7.12
C GLU A 64 -10.57 -3.20 7.79
N LYS A 65 -11.60 -2.35 7.74
CA LYS A 65 -12.94 -2.66 8.26
C LYS A 65 -13.58 -3.82 7.50
N GLN A 66 -13.40 -3.89 6.18
CA GLN A 66 -13.90 -4.99 5.37
C GLN A 66 -13.19 -6.32 5.68
N GLN A 67 -11.85 -6.30 5.75
CA GLN A 67 -11.03 -7.47 6.12
C GLN A 67 -11.39 -8.00 7.53
N SER A 68 -11.45 -7.10 8.52
CA SER A 68 -11.77 -7.48 9.90
C SER A 68 -13.21 -7.95 10.09
N GLY A 69 -14.15 -7.42 9.29
CA GLY A 69 -15.55 -7.89 9.21
C GLY A 69 -15.66 -9.30 8.62
N GLU A 70 -15.01 -9.55 7.49
CA GLU A 70 -14.99 -10.88 6.84
C GLU A 70 -14.32 -11.93 7.74
N LEU A 71 -13.24 -11.59 8.46
CA LEU A 71 -12.62 -12.47 9.45
C LEU A 71 -13.55 -12.84 10.62
N LYS A 72 -14.43 -11.92 11.06
CA LYS A 72 -15.40 -12.19 12.15
C LYS A 72 -16.48 -13.17 11.69
N ASP A 73 -16.94 -13.07 10.45
CA ASP A 73 -17.94 -13.98 9.89
C ASP A 73 -17.36 -15.39 9.62
N ILE A 74 -16.09 -15.47 9.19
CA ILE A 74 -15.38 -16.75 9.04
C ILE A 74 -15.18 -17.44 10.41
N LYS A 75 -14.81 -16.69 11.46
CA LYS A 75 -14.62 -17.24 12.81
C LYS A 75 -15.93 -17.69 13.47
N LYS A 76 -17.06 -17.02 13.22
CA LYS A 76 -18.40 -17.46 13.67
C LYS A 76 -18.82 -18.77 12.99
N ASN A 77 -18.58 -18.91 11.69
CA ASN A 77 -18.96 -20.11 10.93
C ASN A 77 -18.12 -21.35 11.29
N LYS A 78 -16.89 -21.20 11.78
CA LYS A 78 -16.06 -22.33 12.24
C LYS A 78 -16.48 -22.91 13.60
N LYS A 79 -17.16 -22.15 14.47
CA LYS A 79 -17.65 -22.68 15.76
C LYS A 79 -18.94 -23.49 15.66
N ASN A 80 -19.70 -23.35 14.57
CA ASN A 80 -21.02 -24.00 14.43
C ASN A 80 -21.03 -25.25 13.52
N LYS A 81 -19.88 -25.77 13.09
CA LYS A 81 -19.83 -26.94 12.19
C LYS A 81 -19.37 -28.23 12.88
N LYS A 82 -20.05 -28.57 13.98
CA LYS A 82 -20.27 -29.96 14.40
C LYS A 82 -21.77 -30.13 14.56
N ASN A 83 -22.40 -30.76 13.56
CA ASN A 83 -23.57 -31.63 13.65
C ASN A 83 -24.48 -31.50 12.41
N ASN A 84 -24.73 -32.66 11.80
CA ASN A 84 -25.93 -33.06 11.05
C ASN A 84 -26.15 -32.53 9.62
N ILE A 85 -25.67 -33.34 8.69
CA ILE A 85 -26.41 -34.00 7.59
C ILE A 85 -27.92 -33.64 7.47
N LYS A 86 -28.30 -33.29 6.22
CA LYS A 86 -29.65 -33.21 5.61
C LYS A 86 -30.54 -32.02 6.02
N GLU A 87 -30.65 -31.01 5.15
CA GLU A 87 -31.87 -30.75 4.34
C GLU A 87 -31.81 -29.43 3.56
N ARG A 88 -32.52 -29.45 2.42
CA ARG A 88 -32.76 -28.39 1.45
C ARG A 88 -33.09 -27.03 2.07
N TRP A 89 -32.31 -25.99 1.77
CA TRP A 89 -32.82 -24.62 1.72
C TRP A 89 -32.37 -23.94 0.43
N ARG A 90 -33.38 -23.48 -0.31
CA ARG A 90 -33.30 -22.71 -1.55
C ARG A 90 -32.47 -21.45 -1.31
N ILE A 91 -31.49 -21.18 -2.17
CA ILE A 91 -30.79 -19.91 -2.22
C ILE A 91 -31.38 -19.09 -3.38
N PRO A 92 -32.45 -18.30 -3.20
CA PRO A 92 -32.68 -17.15 -4.05
C PRO A 92 -32.01 -15.93 -3.40
N PHE A 93 -31.41 -15.06 -4.21
CA PHE A 93 -30.91 -13.73 -3.86
C PHE A 93 -29.45 -13.56 -3.38
N LEU A 94 -28.46 -14.20 -4.01
CA LEU A 94 -27.22 -13.46 -4.27
C LEU A 94 -27.42 -12.57 -5.51
N LYS A 95 -28.14 -11.46 -5.29
CA LYS A 95 -28.03 -10.26 -6.11
C LYS A 95 -26.56 -9.84 -6.08
N MET A 96 -25.83 -10.25 -7.11
CA MET A 96 -24.98 -9.39 -7.95
C MET A 96 -24.62 -8.03 -7.32
N PHE A 97 -23.83 -8.03 -6.25
CA PHE A 97 -22.90 -6.94 -6.00
C PHE A 97 -21.65 -7.34 -6.74
N LYS A 98 -21.44 -6.74 -7.91
CA LYS A 98 -20.09 -6.59 -8.45
C LYS A 98 -19.34 -5.75 -7.43
N LYS A 99 -18.80 -6.39 -6.38
CA LYS A 99 -17.77 -5.79 -5.54
C LYS A 99 -16.67 -5.43 -6.53
N LYS A 100 -16.47 -4.12 -6.77
CA LYS A 100 -15.19 -3.69 -7.30
C LYS A 100 -14.19 -4.20 -6.28
N GLU A 101 -13.42 -5.20 -6.67
CA GLU A 101 -12.22 -5.53 -5.92
C GLU A 101 -11.41 -4.23 -5.94
N ASN A 102 -11.39 -3.51 -4.81
CA ASN A 102 -10.40 -2.48 -4.58
C ASN A 102 -9.08 -3.23 -4.42
N GLN A 103 -8.55 -3.71 -5.53
CA GLN A 103 -7.26 -4.38 -5.57
C GLN A 103 -6.23 -3.30 -5.27
N LEU A 104 -5.36 -3.58 -4.29
CA LEU A 104 -4.17 -2.77 -4.02
C LEU A 104 -3.23 -2.71 -5.25
N SER A 105 -3.45 -3.58 -6.25
CA SER A 105 -2.66 -3.59 -7.47
C SER A 105 -3.17 -2.58 -8.49
N ILE A 106 -2.34 -1.58 -8.77
CA ILE A 106 -2.47 -0.75 -9.96
C ILE A 106 -2.14 -1.61 -11.19
N ASP A 107 -2.97 -1.55 -12.22
CA ASP A 107 -2.72 -2.24 -13.49
C ASP A 107 -1.46 -1.63 -14.16
N ARG A 108 -0.43 -2.47 -14.31
CA ARG A 108 0.86 -2.11 -14.91
C ARG A 108 0.71 -1.52 -16.32
N GLU A 109 -0.25 -1.98 -17.12
CA GLU A 109 -0.46 -1.48 -18.47
C GLU A 109 -1.10 -0.09 -18.49
N ILE A 110 -1.96 0.20 -17.51
CA ILE A 110 -2.56 1.51 -17.30
C ILE A 110 -1.48 2.49 -16.83
N TYR A 111 -0.68 2.08 -15.84
CA TYR A 111 0.46 2.86 -15.31
C TYR A 111 1.45 3.22 -16.43
N LYS A 112 1.88 2.23 -17.24
CA LYS A 112 2.85 2.45 -18.32
C LYS A 112 2.35 3.45 -19.39
N LYS A 113 1.05 3.55 -19.62
CA LYS A 113 0.44 4.52 -20.55
C LYS A 113 0.34 5.93 -19.97
N MET A 114 0.28 6.07 -18.64
CA MET A 114 0.17 7.36 -17.96
C MET A 114 1.54 8.03 -17.74
N ASN A 115 2.63 7.25 -17.60
CA ASN A 115 3.94 7.74 -17.14
C ASN A 115 4.89 8.27 -18.22
N HIS A 116 4.40 8.99 -19.22
CA HIS A 116 5.32 9.57 -20.20
C HIS A 116 6.00 10.86 -19.71
N SER A 117 5.71 11.36 -18.50
CA SER A 117 6.12 12.73 -18.11
C SER A 117 6.76 12.95 -16.73
N THR A 118 6.66 12.04 -15.74
CA THR A 118 7.25 12.29 -14.40
C THR A 118 7.91 11.05 -13.81
N ASN A 119 9.21 11.16 -13.51
CA ASN A 119 9.96 10.16 -12.75
C ASN A 119 9.80 10.45 -11.26
N HIS A 120 9.42 9.43 -10.49
CA HIS A 120 9.33 9.50 -9.04
C HIS A 120 10.28 8.45 -8.45
N VAL A 121 11.04 8.82 -7.42
CA VAL A 121 12.03 7.96 -6.79
C VAL A 121 11.80 7.93 -5.29
N LEU A 122 11.69 6.73 -4.73
CA LEU A 122 11.62 6.50 -3.29
C LEU A 122 13.01 6.10 -2.78
N ILE A 123 13.50 6.83 -1.78
CA ILE A 123 14.79 6.60 -1.13
C ILE A 123 14.51 6.36 0.34
N VAL A 124 14.85 5.16 0.81
CA VAL A 124 14.61 4.73 2.19
C VAL A 124 15.93 4.33 2.81
N ASP A 125 16.24 4.92 3.95
CA ASP A 125 17.36 4.50 4.79
C ASP A 125 17.08 3.12 5.39
N GLY A 126 18.13 2.31 5.51
CA GLY A 126 18.04 0.93 5.99
C GLY A 126 17.59 0.81 7.43
N THR A 127 17.67 1.87 8.24
CA THR A 127 17.09 1.90 9.59
C THR A 127 15.57 2.06 9.54
N VAL A 128 15.07 2.88 8.61
CA VAL A 128 13.63 3.18 8.43
C VAL A 128 12.87 2.01 7.85
N ILE A 129 13.52 1.21 7.00
CA ILE A 129 12.86 0.07 6.35
C ILE A 129 12.28 -0.90 7.39
N ASP A 130 12.98 -1.13 8.51
CA ASP A 130 12.52 -2.04 9.56
C ASP A 130 11.19 -1.56 10.17
N THR A 131 11.00 -0.24 10.30
CA THR A 131 9.72 0.34 10.75
C THR A 131 8.63 0.19 9.69
N PHE A 132 8.96 0.34 8.42
CA PHE A 132 7.98 0.15 7.35
C PHE A 132 7.52 -1.29 7.17
N LEU A 133 8.32 -2.26 7.64
CA LEU A 133 7.95 -3.66 7.69
C LEU A 133 7.08 -4.04 8.91
N GLU A 134 6.80 -3.10 9.82
CA GLU A 134 5.83 -3.32 10.89
C GLU A 134 4.39 -3.34 10.35
N GLU A 135 3.50 -4.13 10.98
CA GLU A 135 2.11 -4.34 10.54
C GLU A 135 1.33 -3.02 10.36
N GLU A 136 1.64 -2.00 11.14
CA GLU A 136 0.99 -0.69 11.09
C GLU A 136 1.31 0.08 9.79
N PHE A 137 2.51 -0.11 9.23
CA PHE A 137 3.01 0.60 8.05
C PHE A 137 2.97 -0.23 6.78
N GLU A 138 3.12 -1.54 6.90
CA GLU A 138 3.32 -2.47 5.79
C GLU A 138 2.31 -2.25 4.67
N MET A 139 1.01 -2.16 5.01
CA MET A 139 -0.06 -2.03 4.02
C MET A 139 0.05 -0.75 3.20
N LYS A 140 0.39 0.38 3.83
CA LYS A 140 0.52 1.67 3.17
C LYS A 140 1.84 1.78 2.41
N PHE A 141 2.91 1.20 2.94
CA PHE A 141 4.22 1.25 2.32
C PHE A 141 4.30 0.44 1.02
N PHE A 142 3.59 -0.69 0.94
CA PHE A 142 3.58 -1.56 -0.25
C PHE A 142 2.45 -1.27 -1.26
N TYR A 143 1.61 -0.27 -0.98
CA TYR A 143 0.59 0.24 -1.92
C TYR A 143 1.25 1.11 -3.01
#